data_AF-A0A290ZFX5-F1
#
_entry.id   AF-A0A290ZFX5-F1
#
_cell.length_a   1.000
_cell.length_b   1.000
_cell.length_c   1.000
_cell.angle_alpha   90.00
_cell.angle_beta   90.00
_cell.angle_gamma   90.00
#
_symmetry.space_group_name_H-M   'P 1'
#
loop_
_entity.id
_entity.type
_entity.pdbx_description
1 polymer ?
#
loop_
_entity_poly.entity_id
_entity_poly.type
_entity_poly.pdbx_seq_one_letter_code
_entity_poly.pdbx_strand_id
1 'polypeptide(L)'
;MWLLDWQELLSAEQLAEGGSGERELAERVLAEPVGRHAWTCVDWAMTLVTCSQCGAEPTAGPWDCVRCAVTESARWQWDHTAVPGSITPAEHALRAARAALRAPHRRRSPVVDAWRLLLPFLVAGHGVTSADVSRLRAQVIGGWYAELAACGSAVELTGFVELPWRRTSPTGDHRPQPQPHRPGPRRQLEAAPDAGAPQVAPDPV
;
A
#
# COMPACT_ATOMS: atom_id res chain seq x y z
N MET A 1 -11.49 14.25 12.78
CA MET A 1 -10.09 13.79 12.78
C MET A 1 -9.29 14.64 11.81
N TRP A 2 -9.24 14.37 10.49
CA TRP A 2 -8.43 15.17 9.55
C TRP A 2 -8.58 16.70 9.65
N LEU A 3 -9.81 17.22 9.60
CA LEU A 3 -10.03 18.67 9.69
C LEU A 3 -9.55 19.24 11.02
N LEU A 4 -9.72 18.50 12.13
CA LEU A 4 -9.26 18.94 13.46
C LEU A 4 -7.74 19.00 13.50
N ASP A 5 -7.06 17.93 13.05
CA ASP A 5 -5.59 17.88 13.03
C ASP A 5 -5.00 18.98 12.12
N TRP A 6 -5.68 19.29 11.01
CA TRP A 6 -5.31 20.38 10.13
C TRP A 6 -5.52 21.75 10.78
N GLN A 7 -6.66 21.96 11.44
CA GLN A 7 -6.96 23.20 12.16
C GLN A 7 -5.99 23.44 13.33
N GLU A 8 -5.57 22.38 14.02
CA GLU A 8 -4.52 22.44 15.04
C GLU A 8 -3.18 22.88 14.43
N LEU A 9 -2.81 22.34 13.26
CA LEU A 9 -1.61 22.75 12.55
C LEU A 9 -1.68 24.22 12.08
N LEU A 10 -2.82 24.66 11.53
CA LEU A 10 -3.03 26.06 11.14
C LEU A 10 -2.89 27.01 12.33
N SER A 11 -3.48 26.66 13.47
CA SER A 11 -3.38 27.42 14.71
C SER A 11 -1.93 27.52 15.21
N ALA A 12 -1.19 26.40 15.15
CA ALA A 12 0.22 26.33 15.54
C ALA A 12 1.12 27.19 14.64
N GLU A 13 0.76 27.37 13.37
CA GLU A 13 1.46 28.19 12.38
C GLU A 13 0.90 29.64 12.30
N GLN A 14 -0.12 29.97 13.11
CA GLN A 14 -0.83 31.26 13.12
C GLN A 14 -1.41 31.65 11.75
N LEU A 15 -1.97 30.68 11.02
CA LEU A 15 -2.58 30.87 9.70
C LEU A 15 -4.10 30.78 9.77
N ALA A 16 -4.78 31.50 8.88
CA ALA A 16 -6.23 31.44 8.72
C ALA A 16 -6.63 30.40 7.67
N GLU A 17 -7.71 29.66 7.95
CA GLU A 17 -8.36 28.75 7.00
C GLU A 17 -8.86 29.53 5.77
N GLY A 18 -8.63 28.99 4.57
CA GLY A 18 -8.96 29.60 3.29
C GLY A 18 -8.01 30.72 2.83
N GLY A 19 -7.00 31.09 3.64
CA GLY A 19 -6.01 32.10 3.29
C GLY A 19 -4.93 31.59 2.34
N SER A 20 -4.17 32.49 1.70
CA SER A 20 -3.03 32.10 0.83
C SER A 20 -1.98 31.27 1.58
N GLY A 21 -1.75 31.59 2.86
CA GLY A 21 -0.82 30.87 3.72
C GLY A 21 -1.20 29.41 3.99
N GLU A 22 -2.49 29.05 3.92
CA GLU A 22 -2.93 27.65 4.07
C GLU A 22 -2.41 26.78 2.91
N ARG A 23 -2.46 27.30 1.69
CA ARG A 23 -1.96 26.57 0.52
C ARG A 23 -0.44 26.41 0.58
N GLU A 24 0.29 27.45 0.97
CA GLU A 24 1.74 27.40 1.15
C GLU A 24 2.14 26.40 2.24
N LEU A 25 1.38 26.34 3.34
CA LEU A 25 1.55 25.31 4.37
C LEU A 25 1.30 23.91 3.80
N ALA A 26 0.23 23.70 3.02
CA ALA A 26 -0.05 22.41 2.41
C ALA A 26 1.08 21.94 1.47
N GLU A 27 1.66 22.86 0.67
CA GLU A 27 2.82 22.56 -0.17
C GLU A 27 4.05 22.20 0.68
N ARG A 28 4.31 22.92 1.78
CA ARG A 28 5.39 22.63 2.73
C ARG A 28 5.22 21.26 3.39
N VAL A 29 4.03 20.96 3.92
CA VAL A 29 3.70 19.66 4.55
C VAL A 29 3.98 18.48 3.63
N LEU A 30 3.73 18.64 2.32
CA LEU A 30 3.98 17.58 1.32
C LEU A 30 5.44 17.49 0.87
N ALA A 31 6.24 18.53 1.08
CA ALA A 31 7.66 18.56 0.77
C ALA A 31 8.54 18.05 1.93
N GLU A 32 8.03 18.09 3.17
CA GLU A 32 8.75 17.65 4.36
C GLU A 32 8.90 16.11 4.43
N PRO A 33 9.92 15.60 5.14
CA PRO A 33 10.12 14.17 5.31
C PRO A 33 8.91 13.46 5.92
N VAL A 34 8.71 12.20 5.52
CA VAL A 34 7.63 11.38 6.06
C VAL A 34 7.73 11.24 7.58
N GLY A 35 6.58 11.30 8.27
CA GLY A 35 6.49 11.23 9.74
C GLY A 35 6.73 12.55 10.46
N ARG A 36 7.07 13.63 9.74
CA ARG A 36 7.24 14.97 10.32
C ARG A 36 5.91 15.61 10.76
N HIS A 37 4.85 15.34 10.02
CA HIS A 37 3.47 15.71 10.35
C HIS A 37 2.60 14.47 10.56
N ALA A 38 1.51 14.62 11.30
CA ALA A 38 0.48 13.59 11.37
C ALA A 38 0.00 13.23 9.96
N TRP A 39 -0.22 11.94 9.70
CA TRP A 39 -0.61 11.46 8.37
C TRP A 39 -1.94 12.07 7.89
N THR A 40 -2.81 12.45 8.81
CA THR A 40 -4.06 13.15 8.57
C THR A 40 -3.84 14.55 8.01
N CYS A 41 -2.86 15.30 8.55
CA CYS A 41 -2.45 16.59 7.98
C CYS A 41 -1.87 16.41 6.57
N VAL A 42 -1.05 15.37 6.35
CA VAL A 42 -0.50 15.05 5.02
C VAL A 42 -1.63 14.71 4.04
N ASP A 43 -2.61 13.91 4.45
CA ASP A 43 -3.75 13.53 3.61
C ASP A 43 -4.67 14.73 3.30
N TRP A 44 -4.86 15.64 4.25
CA TRP A 44 -5.60 16.89 4.07
C TRP A 44 -4.86 17.90 3.19
N ALA A 45 -3.55 18.08 3.38
CA ALA A 45 -2.72 18.95 2.54
C ALA A 45 -2.86 18.60 1.05
N MET A 46 -2.94 17.31 0.71
CA MET A 46 -3.18 16.89 -0.66
C MET A 46 -4.53 17.37 -1.22
N THR A 47 -5.59 17.55 -0.42
CA THR A 47 -6.88 18.06 -0.92
C THR A 47 -6.86 19.57 -1.20
N LEU A 48 -5.82 20.28 -0.73
CA LEU A 48 -5.66 21.73 -0.87
C LEU A 48 -4.75 22.14 -2.02
N VAL A 49 -3.98 21.19 -2.57
CA VAL A 49 -3.04 21.44 -3.66
C VAL A 49 -3.40 20.62 -4.90
N THR A 50 -2.84 21.03 -6.03
CA THR A 50 -3.02 20.35 -7.32
C THR A 50 -1.70 19.77 -7.78
N CYS A 51 -1.73 18.57 -8.35
CA CYS A 51 -0.56 17.96 -8.97
C CYS A 51 -0.06 18.84 -10.11
N SER A 52 1.18 19.28 -10.02
CA SER A 52 1.86 20.12 -11.02
C SER A 52 2.07 19.45 -12.39
N GLN A 53 1.83 18.14 -12.51
CA GLN A 53 1.89 17.42 -13.79
C GLN A 53 0.52 17.24 -14.43
N CYS A 54 -0.47 16.73 -13.69
CA CYS A 54 -1.78 16.36 -14.26
C CYS A 54 -2.95 17.24 -13.80
N GLY A 55 -2.73 18.24 -12.95
CA GLY A 55 -3.76 19.14 -12.42
C GLY A 55 -4.70 18.52 -11.38
N ALA A 56 -4.79 17.19 -11.30
CA ALA A 56 -5.63 16.49 -10.32
C ALA A 56 -5.08 16.62 -8.89
N GLU A 57 -5.91 16.30 -7.89
CA GLU A 57 -5.43 16.09 -6.52
C GLU A 57 -4.24 15.10 -6.51
N PRO A 58 -3.15 15.34 -5.76
CA PRO A 58 -2.06 14.39 -5.64
C PRO A 58 -2.57 12.99 -5.30
N THR A 59 -1.96 11.98 -5.92
CA THR A 59 -2.38 10.55 -5.93
C THR A 59 -3.67 10.20 -6.69
N ALA A 60 -4.55 11.16 -7.00
CA ALA A 60 -5.81 10.94 -7.73
C ALA A 60 -5.68 11.00 -9.27
N GLY A 61 -4.51 11.36 -9.79
CA GLY A 61 -4.31 11.55 -11.24
C GLY A 61 -4.37 10.27 -12.09
N PRO A 62 -4.26 10.42 -13.42
CA PRO A 62 -4.15 9.32 -14.40
C PRO A 62 -3.04 8.33 -14.05
N TRP A 63 -3.15 7.07 -14.47
CA TRP A 63 -2.23 5.99 -14.07
C TRP A 63 -0.76 6.27 -14.42
N ASP A 64 -0.52 6.96 -15.53
CA ASP A 64 0.79 7.34 -16.07
C ASP A 64 1.37 8.65 -15.49
N CYS A 65 0.65 9.33 -14.60
CA CYS A 65 1.17 10.51 -13.92
C CYS A 65 2.24 10.11 -12.88
N VAL A 66 3.51 10.33 -13.25
CA VAL A 66 4.69 10.05 -12.43
C VAL A 66 4.65 10.81 -11.12
N ARG A 67 4.29 12.12 -11.11
CA ARG A 67 4.20 12.88 -9.85
C ARG A 67 3.19 12.27 -8.88
N CYS A 68 2.00 11.87 -9.35
CA CYS A 68 1.02 11.19 -8.49
C CYS A 68 1.53 9.83 -7.99
N ALA A 69 2.26 9.08 -8.81
CA ALA A 69 2.85 7.81 -8.40
C ALA A 69 3.94 8.00 -7.32
N VAL A 70 4.81 9.00 -7.47
CA VAL A 70 5.84 9.34 -6.47
C VAL A 70 5.20 9.77 -5.15
N THR A 71 4.18 10.63 -5.19
CA THR A 71 3.46 11.04 -3.97
C THR A 71 2.77 9.85 -3.28
N GLU A 72 2.18 8.93 -4.05
CA GLU A 72 1.59 7.70 -3.51
C GLU A 72 2.66 6.83 -2.86
N SER A 73 3.81 6.63 -3.50
CA SER A 73 4.92 5.87 -2.90
C SER A 73 5.47 6.54 -1.64
N ALA A 74 5.64 7.87 -1.64
CA ALA A 74 6.13 8.62 -0.48
C ALA A 74 5.20 8.47 0.74
N ARG A 75 3.88 8.51 0.51
CA ARG A 75 2.87 8.28 1.55
C ARG A 75 3.07 6.94 2.29
N TRP A 76 3.48 5.89 1.59
CA TRP A 76 3.68 4.55 2.16
C TRP A 76 5.07 4.33 2.76
N GLN A 77 6.00 5.27 2.62
CA GLN A 77 7.32 5.15 3.24
C GLN A 77 7.23 5.04 4.76
N TRP A 78 6.25 5.72 5.39
CA TRP A 78 6.06 5.64 6.85
C TRP A 78 5.87 4.21 7.34
N ASP A 79 5.16 3.37 6.59
CA ASP A 79 4.91 1.97 6.94
C ASP A 79 6.20 1.13 6.98
N HIS A 80 7.27 1.62 6.36
CA HIS A 80 8.58 0.98 6.33
C HIS A 80 9.61 1.63 7.25
N THR A 81 9.48 2.93 7.52
CA THR A 81 10.47 3.71 8.28
C THR A 81 10.04 4.02 9.70
N ALA A 82 8.76 3.88 10.04
CA ALA A 82 8.26 4.13 11.38
C ALA A 82 8.87 3.16 12.41
N VAL A 83 9.03 3.64 13.64
CA VAL A 83 9.39 2.77 14.76
C VAL A 83 8.29 1.71 14.92
N PRO A 84 8.65 0.43 15.15
CA PRO A 84 7.66 -0.62 15.36
C PRO A 84 6.65 -0.24 16.44
N GLY A 85 5.36 -0.33 16.12
CA GLY A 85 4.27 0.04 17.02
C GLY A 85 3.78 1.49 16.91
N SER A 86 4.46 2.37 16.15
CA SER A 86 3.99 3.74 15.93
C SER A 86 2.73 3.84 15.07
N ILE A 87 2.49 2.87 14.19
CA ILE A 87 1.29 2.82 13.34
C ILE A 87 0.34 1.79 13.93
N THR A 88 -0.83 2.25 14.38
CA THR A 88 -1.87 1.33 14.86
C THR A 88 -2.53 0.59 13.69
N PRO A 89 -3.09 -0.62 13.89
CA PRO A 89 -3.83 -1.32 12.84
C PRO A 89 -5.00 -0.52 12.27
N ALA A 90 -5.70 0.25 13.11
CA ALA A 90 -6.80 1.12 12.70
C ALA A 90 -6.32 2.29 11.82
N GLU A 91 -5.20 2.91 12.19
CA GLU A 91 -4.55 3.93 11.35
C GLU A 91 -4.18 3.38 9.98
N HIS A 92 -3.49 2.23 9.94
CA HIS A 92 -3.10 1.61 8.67
C HIS A 92 -4.32 1.30 7.79
N ALA A 93 -5.39 0.76 8.37
CA ALA A 93 -6.64 0.50 7.66
C ALA A 93 -7.28 1.77 7.10
N LEU A 94 -7.33 2.86 7.86
CA LEU A 94 -7.85 4.15 7.40
C LEU A 94 -6.99 4.76 6.28
N ARG A 95 -5.66 4.68 6.39
CA ARG A 95 -4.73 5.12 5.34
C ARG A 95 -4.95 4.34 4.05
N ALA A 96 -5.14 3.02 4.14
CA ALA A 96 -5.42 2.16 3.00
C ALA A 96 -6.80 2.46 2.37
N ALA A 97 -7.83 2.67 3.19
CA ALA A 97 -9.17 3.06 2.73
C ALA A 97 -9.12 4.40 1.98
N ARG A 98 -8.49 5.43 2.55
CA ARG A 98 -8.34 6.75 1.91
C ARG A 98 -7.60 6.66 0.57
N ALA A 99 -6.47 5.95 0.53
CA ALA A 99 -5.70 5.79 -0.71
C ALA A 99 -6.52 5.07 -1.80
N ALA A 100 -7.26 4.02 -1.45
CA ALA A 100 -8.08 3.29 -2.40
C ALA A 100 -9.27 4.11 -2.92
N LEU A 101 -9.91 4.90 -2.05
CA LEU A 101 -11.10 5.68 -2.39
C LEU A 101 -10.78 7.01 -3.08
N ARG A 102 -9.57 7.53 -2.90
CA ARG A 102 -9.09 8.74 -3.59
C ARG A 102 -8.79 8.50 -5.06
N ALA A 103 -8.30 7.32 -5.41
CA ALA A 103 -7.98 6.94 -6.78
C ALA A 103 -8.62 5.59 -7.15
N PRO A 104 -9.96 5.49 -7.19
CA PRO A 104 -10.65 4.21 -7.35
C PRO A 104 -10.36 3.57 -8.72
N HIS A 105 -10.11 4.36 -9.76
CA HIS A 105 -9.69 3.90 -11.08
C HIS A 105 -8.32 3.19 -11.06
N ARG A 106 -7.52 3.39 -10.01
CA ARG A 106 -6.23 2.72 -9.84
C ARG A 106 -6.35 1.36 -9.12
N ARG A 107 -7.55 0.94 -8.75
CA ARG A 107 -7.80 -0.28 -7.97
C ARG A 107 -8.87 -1.13 -8.68
N ARG A 108 -8.85 -2.44 -8.41
CA ARG A 108 -9.92 -3.33 -8.87
C ARG A 108 -11.21 -2.99 -8.13
N SER A 109 -12.37 -3.02 -8.80
CA SER A 109 -13.67 -2.66 -8.18
C SER A 109 -13.93 -3.34 -6.83
N PRO A 110 -13.70 -4.66 -6.65
CA PRO A 110 -13.93 -5.30 -5.36
C PRO A 110 -13.06 -4.77 -4.21
N VAL A 111 -11.90 -4.19 -4.50
CA VAL A 111 -11.06 -3.54 -3.49
C VAL A 111 -11.69 -2.22 -3.07
N VAL A 112 -12.14 -1.41 -4.03
CA VAL A 112 -12.80 -0.13 -3.77
C VAL A 112 -14.08 -0.36 -2.97
N ASP A 113 -14.89 -1.32 -3.40
CA ASP A 113 -16.18 -1.65 -2.78
C ASP A 113 -16.02 -2.17 -1.35
N ALA A 114 -15.04 -3.03 -1.08
CA ALA A 114 -14.72 -3.45 0.28
C ALA A 114 -14.33 -2.26 1.18
N TRP A 115 -13.55 -1.31 0.67
CA TRP A 115 -13.20 -0.11 1.45
C TRP A 115 -14.36 0.85 1.64
N ARG A 116 -15.30 0.95 0.68
CA ARG A 116 -16.55 1.72 0.85
C ARG A 116 -17.40 1.16 1.99
N LEU A 117 -17.53 -0.16 2.05
CA LEU A 117 -18.26 -0.86 3.12
C LEU A 117 -17.60 -0.68 4.50
N LEU A 118 -16.26 -0.68 4.55
CA LEU A 118 -15.51 -0.54 5.80
C LEU A 118 -15.40 0.88 6.33
N LEU A 119 -15.34 1.89 5.45
CA LEU A 119 -15.01 3.26 5.83
C LEU A 119 -15.87 3.83 6.97
N PRO A 120 -17.21 3.67 6.99
CA PRO A 120 -18.04 4.20 8.07
C PRO A 120 -17.61 3.68 9.46
N PHE A 121 -17.26 2.40 9.54
CA PHE A 121 -16.86 1.76 10.79
C PHE A 121 -15.43 2.15 11.19
N LEU A 122 -14.52 2.26 10.23
CA LEU A 122 -13.15 2.72 10.50
C LEU A 122 -13.13 4.15 11.05
N VAL A 123 -13.96 5.05 10.51
CA VAL A 123 -14.08 6.43 10.99
C VAL A 123 -14.69 6.49 12.39
N ALA A 124 -15.56 5.54 12.74
CA ALA A 124 -16.09 5.38 14.10
C ALA A 124 -15.10 4.70 15.08
N GLY A 125 -13.88 4.38 14.64
CA GLY A 125 -12.82 3.81 15.47
C GLY A 125 -12.83 2.28 15.57
N HIS A 126 -13.65 1.59 14.78
CA HIS A 126 -13.59 0.13 14.72
C HIS A 126 -12.34 -0.33 13.97
N GLY A 127 -11.57 -1.22 14.58
CA GLY A 127 -10.44 -1.87 13.92
C GLY A 127 -10.90 -2.99 12.99
N VAL A 128 -10.13 -3.24 11.94
CA VAL A 128 -10.26 -4.44 11.08
C VAL A 128 -8.91 -5.07 10.83
N THR A 129 -8.90 -6.39 10.73
CA THR A 129 -7.70 -7.14 10.39
C THR A 129 -7.55 -7.28 8.88
N SER A 130 -6.34 -7.61 8.42
CA SER A 130 -6.10 -7.96 7.01
C SER A 130 -6.90 -9.19 6.56
N ALA A 131 -7.18 -10.12 7.49
CA ALA A 131 -8.04 -11.27 7.25
C ALA A 131 -9.48 -10.85 6.99
N ASP A 132 -10.02 -9.91 7.79
CA ASP A 132 -11.38 -9.37 7.60
C ASP A 132 -11.51 -8.70 6.23
N VAL A 133 -10.55 -7.85 5.88
CA VAL A 133 -10.52 -7.17 4.57
C VAL A 133 -10.46 -8.18 3.42
N SER A 134 -9.66 -9.22 3.55
CA SER A 134 -9.53 -10.27 2.53
C SER A 134 -10.82 -11.08 2.37
N ARG A 135 -11.48 -11.41 3.50
CA ARG A 135 -12.76 -12.11 3.54
C ARG A 135 -13.86 -11.27 2.91
N LEU A 136 -13.97 -10.00 3.30
CA LEU A 136 -14.93 -9.07 2.74
C LEU A 136 -14.78 -8.91 1.23
N ARG A 137 -13.55 -8.75 0.72
CA ARG A 137 -13.29 -8.72 -0.72
C ARG A 137 -13.76 -9.99 -1.43
N ALA A 138 -13.61 -11.16 -0.80
CA ALA A 138 -14.11 -12.41 -1.36
C ALA A 138 -15.64 -12.41 -1.45
N GLN A 139 -16.34 -11.91 -0.43
CA GLN A 139 -17.80 -11.77 -0.43
C GLN A 139 -18.28 -10.82 -1.53
N VAL A 140 -17.61 -9.68 -1.70
CA VAL A 140 -17.90 -8.74 -2.80
C VAL A 140 -17.72 -9.40 -4.17
N ILE A 141 -16.65 -10.17 -4.38
CA ILE A 141 -16.44 -10.95 -5.60
C ILE A 141 -17.56 -11.98 -5.80
N GLY A 142 -18.07 -12.56 -4.72
CA GLY A 142 -19.19 -13.49 -4.73
C GLY A 142 -20.56 -12.86 -4.99
N GLY A 143 -20.64 -11.53 -5.17
CA GLY A 143 -21.89 -10.83 -5.48
C GLY A 143 -22.70 -10.34 -4.27
N TRP A 144 -22.17 -10.44 -3.05
CA TRP A 144 -22.90 -10.16 -1.80
C TRP A 144 -22.92 -8.68 -1.39
N TYR A 145 -22.69 -7.75 -2.33
CA TYR A 145 -22.50 -6.34 -1.96
C TYR A 145 -23.74 -5.74 -1.28
N ALA A 146 -24.95 -6.06 -1.76
CA ALA A 146 -26.18 -5.49 -1.22
C ALA A 146 -26.43 -5.94 0.23
N GLU A 147 -26.17 -7.21 0.53
CA GLU A 147 -26.29 -7.80 1.85
C GLU A 147 -25.26 -7.21 2.82
N LEU A 148 -24.01 -7.05 2.36
CA LEU A 148 -22.94 -6.42 3.15
C LEU A 148 -23.22 -4.94 3.42
N ALA A 149 -23.80 -4.23 2.45
CA ALA A 149 -24.15 -2.82 2.60
C ALA A 149 -25.31 -2.60 3.59
N ALA A 150 -26.11 -3.63 3.86
CA ALA A 150 -27.19 -3.59 4.84
C ALA A 150 -26.72 -3.83 6.29
N CYS A 151 -25.46 -4.22 6.52
CA CYS A 151 -24.91 -4.41 7.86
C CYS A 151 -24.90 -3.09 8.64
N GLY A 152 -25.44 -3.13 9.87
CA GLY A 152 -25.50 -1.97 10.77
C GLY A 152 -24.29 -1.86 11.70
N SER A 153 -23.43 -2.89 11.75
CA SER A 153 -22.24 -2.90 12.60
C SER A 153 -21.02 -3.53 11.93
N ALA A 154 -19.84 -3.16 12.43
CA ALA A 154 -18.58 -3.76 11.99
C ALA A 154 -18.55 -5.28 12.23
N VAL A 155 -19.14 -5.74 13.35
CA VAL A 155 -19.22 -7.17 13.72
C VAL A 155 -20.08 -7.95 12.74
N GLU A 156 -21.22 -7.39 12.32
CA GLU A 156 -22.06 -8.00 11.28
C GLU A 156 -21.30 -8.08 9.96
N LEU A 157 -20.65 -6.98 9.56
CA LEU A 157 -19.93 -6.89 8.28
C LEU A 157 -18.77 -7.89 8.18
N THR A 158 -18.00 -8.08 9.26
CA THR A 158 -16.84 -8.98 9.27
C THR A 158 -17.21 -10.41 9.69
N GLY A 159 -18.41 -10.62 10.23
CA GLY A 159 -18.91 -11.92 10.70
C GLY A 159 -19.29 -12.91 9.60
N PHE A 160 -19.25 -12.52 8.33
CA PHE A 160 -19.59 -13.41 7.21
C PHE A 160 -18.62 -14.58 7.12
N VAL A 161 -19.18 -15.80 7.04
CA VAL A 161 -18.40 -17.04 6.94
C VAL A 161 -17.57 -17.05 5.66
N GLU A 162 -16.36 -17.61 5.74
CA GLU A 162 -15.48 -17.73 4.59
C GLU A 162 -16.10 -18.59 3.47
N LEU A 163 -16.03 -18.07 2.25
CA LEU A 163 -16.61 -18.73 1.09
C LEU A 163 -15.95 -20.10 0.86
N PRO A 164 -16.71 -21.13 0.44
CA PRO A 164 -16.21 -22.51 0.33
C PRO A 164 -14.94 -22.65 -0.51
N TRP A 165 -14.80 -21.89 -1.59
CA TRP A 165 -13.63 -21.90 -2.48
C TRP A 165 -12.41 -21.12 -1.97
N ARG A 166 -12.54 -20.43 -0.83
CA ARG A 166 -11.43 -19.74 -0.14
C ARG A 166 -10.94 -20.48 1.09
N ARG A 167 -11.68 -21.49 1.57
CA ARG A 167 -11.20 -22.36 2.65
C ARG A 167 -9.88 -22.96 2.19
N THR A 168 -8.77 -22.48 2.74
CA THR A 168 -7.54 -23.24 2.72
C THR A 168 -7.90 -24.56 3.38
N SER A 169 -7.87 -25.67 2.62
CA SER A 169 -8.03 -26.99 3.22
C SER A 169 -7.14 -27.03 4.47
N PRO A 170 -7.65 -27.49 5.63
CA PRO A 170 -6.79 -27.67 6.80
C PRO A 170 -5.65 -28.56 6.32
N THR A 171 -4.43 -28.03 6.42
CA THR A 171 -3.15 -28.58 5.98
C THR A 171 -3.30 -30.05 5.57
N GLY A 172 -3.61 -30.28 4.30
CA GLY A 172 -3.50 -31.63 3.76
C GLY A 172 -2.05 -32.01 3.96
N ASP A 173 -1.81 -33.06 4.74
CA ASP A 173 -0.50 -33.67 4.95
C ASP A 173 0.29 -33.61 3.63
N HIS A 174 1.17 -32.61 3.50
CA HIS A 174 2.24 -32.67 2.53
C HIS A 174 3.24 -33.67 3.10
N ARG A 175 2.87 -34.95 3.04
CA ARG A 175 3.84 -36.02 3.10
C ARG A 175 4.75 -35.77 1.90
N PRO A 176 6.05 -35.46 2.10
CA PRO A 176 6.94 -35.23 0.98
C PRO A 176 6.97 -36.52 0.19
N GLN A 177 6.41 -36.49 -1.02
CA GLN A 177 6.54 -37.61 -1.93
C GLN A 177 8.04 -37.73 -2.24
N PRO A 178 8.69 -38.89 -2.00
CA PRO A 178 10.10 -39.02 -2.32
C PRO A 178 10.24 -38.81 -3.82
N GLN A 179 10.95 -37.73 -4.21
CA GLN A 179 11.27 -37.50 -5.61
C GLN A 179 12.06 -38.70 -6.12
N PRO A 180 11.64 -39.36 -7.20
CA PRO A 180 12.50 -40.33 -7.85
C PRO A 180 13.75 -39.59 -8.36
N HIS A 181 14.92 -40.04 -7.90
CA HIS A 181 16.22 -39.52 -8.31
C HIS A 181 16.29 -39.48 -9.85
N ARG A 182 16.28 -38.28 -10.42
CA ARG A 182 16.72 -38.07 -11.80
C ARG A 182 18.24 -38.29 -11.85
N PRO A 183 18.76 -39.20 -12.69
CA PRO A 183 20.19 -39.28 -12.93
C PRO A 183 20.64 -37.95 -13.56
N GLY A 184 21.58 -37.27 -12.91
CA GLY A 184 22.18 -36.05 -13.45
C GLY A 184 22.91 -36.32 -14.77
N PRO A 185 23.06 -35.29 -15.63
CA PRO A 185 23.77 -35.46 -16.90
C PRO A 185 25.23 -35.84 -16.65
N ARG A 186 25.70 -36.89 -17.34
CA ARG A 186 27.11 -37.31 -17.37
C ARG A 186 27.99 -36.11 -17.73
N ARG A 187 28.83 -35.69 -16.80
CA ARG A 187 29.92 -34.75 -17.05
C ARG A 187 30.93 -35.46 -17.96
N GLN A 188 30.96 -35.11 -19.24
CA GLN A 188 32.06 -35.51 -20.12
C GLN A 188 33.33 -34.83 -19.61
N LEU A 189 34.32 -35.62 -19.22
CA LEU A 189 35.68 -35.14 -18.99
C LEU A 189 36.24 -34.75 -20.38
N GLU A 190 36.34 -33.45 -20.65
CA GLU A 190 37.18 -32.96 -21.74
C GLU A 190 38.62 -32.81 -21.21
N ALA A 191 39.55 -33.35 -22.00
CA ALA A 191 40.96 -33.46 -21.69
C ALA A 191 41.65 -32.09 -21.58
N ALA A 192 42.62 -32.00 -20.68
CA ALA A 192 43.46 -30.82 -20.49
C ALA A 192 44.30 -30.51 -21.75
N PRO A 193 44.43 -29.25 -22.17
CA PRO A 193 45.44 -28.86 -23.15
C PRO A 193 46.82 -28.71 -22.50
N ASP A 194 47.81 -29.22 -23.22
CA ASP A 194 49.25 -29.27 -22.91
C ASP A 194 49.86 -27.90 -22.57
N ALA A 195 50.77 -27.91 -21.60
CA ALA A 195 51.62 -26.78 -21.24
C ALA A 195 52.75 -26.60 -22.27
N GLY A 196 52.69 -25.52 -23.05
CA GLY A 196 53.75 -25.06 -23.97
C GLY A 196 54.49 -23.83 -23.44
N ALA A 197 55.82 -23.83 -23.59
CA ALA A 197 56.86 -23.03 -22.94
C ALA A 197 56.87 -21.49 -23.19
N PRO A 198 57.62 -20.69 -22.40
CA PRO A 198 57.52 -19.22 -22.36
C PRO A 198 58.34 -18.52 -23.46
N GLN A 199 57.85 -17.38 -23.96
CA GLN A 199 58.58 -16.48 -24.86
C GLN A 199 58.92 -15.15 -24.17
N VAL A 200 60.19 -14.78 -24.28
CA VAL A 200 60.87 -13.58 -23.78
C VAL A 200 60.58 -12.40 -24.72
N ALA A 201 60.25 -11.23 -24.19
CA ALA A 201 60.11 -9.98 -24.94
C ALA A 201 61.40 -9.13 -24.87
N PRO A 202 61.80 -8.41 -25.93
CA PRO A 202 62.98 -7.54 -25.92
C PRO A 202 62.67 -6.09 -25.46
N ASP A 203 63.72 -5.45 -24.92
CA ASP A 203 63.74 -4.11 -24.29
C ASP A 203 63.44 -2.93 -25.23
N PRO A 204 62.98 -1.78 -24.69
CA PRO A 204 62.56 -0.62 -25.46
C PRO A 204 63.70 0.36 -25.82
N VAL A 205 63.54 1.07 -26.94
CA VAL A 205 64.31 2.26 -27.35
C VAL A 205 63.51 3.52 -27.02
#